data_AF-A0A8D2ASH7-F1
#
_entry.id   AF-A0A8D2ASH7-F1
#
_cell.length_a   1.000
_cell.length_b   1.000
_cell.length_c   1.000
_cell.angle_alpha   90.00
_cell.angle_beta   90.00
_cell.angle_gamma   90.00
#
_symmetry.space_group_name_H-M   'P 1'
#
loop_
_entity.id
_entity.type
_entity.pdbx_description
1 polymer ?
#
loop_
_entity_poly.entity_id
_entity_poly.type
_entity_poly.pdbx_seq_one_letter_code
_entity_poly.pdbx_strand_id
1 'polypeptide(L)' 'MLPGKVAVPTKACQPGQVVAVYGTLSDLLSVASSKLGIKATSVYNGKGGLIDDIALIR' A
#
# COMPACT_ATOMS: atom_id res chain seq x y z
N MET A 1 13.86 -1.35 34.65
CA MET A 1 13.13 -2.22 33.71
C MET A 1 12.60 -1.33 32.60
N LEU A 2 13.26 -1.26 31.45
CA LEU A 2 12.83 -0.44 30.32
C LEU A 2 11.73 -1.21 29.57
N PRO A 3 10.62 -0.58 29.15
CA PRO A 3 9.57 -1.27 28.40
C PRO A 3 10.19 -1.86 27.13
N GLY A 4 10.03 -3.17 26.95
CA GLY A 4 10.55 -3.91 25.80
C GLY A 4 9.99 -3.31 24.51
N LYS A 5 10.89 -2.94 23.59
CA LYS A 5 10.52 -2.54 22.23
C LYS A 5 9.77 -3.72 21.60
N VAL A 6 8.46 -3.61 21.47
CA VAL A 6 7.66 -4.57 20.69
C VAL A 6 7.98 -4.32 19.22
N ALA A 7 8.89 -5.10 18.67
CA ALA A 7 9.12 -5.13 17.23
C ALA A 7 7.93 -5.87 16.62
N VAL A 8 6.94 -5.12 16.12
CA VAL A 8 5.89 -5.70 15.27
C VAL A 8 6.58 -6.15 13.98
N PRO A 9 6.56 -7.45 13.62
CA PRO A 9 7.09 -7.89 12.35
C PRO A 9 6.23 -7.28 11.25
N THR A 10 6.71 -6.20 10.62
CA THR A 10 6.10 -5.72 9.39
C THR A 10 6.43 -6.73 8.32
N LYS A 11 5.40 -7.24 7.62
CA LYS A 11 5.62 -8.09 6.46
C LYS A 11 6.48 -7.28 5.49
N ALA A 12 7.69 -7.76 5.18
CA ALA A 12 8.55 -7.07 4.22
C ALA A 12 7.76 -6.88 2.91
N CYS A 13 7.64 -5.63 2.46
CA CYS A 13 6.94 -5.30 1.22
C CYS A 13 7.71 -5.96 0.08
N GLN A 14 7.19 -7.07 -0.46
CA GLN A 14 7.86 -7.77 -1.54
C GLN A 14 7.55 -7.05 -2.86
N PRO A 15 8.56 -6.58 -3.59
CA PRO A 15 8.32 -6.01 -4.91
C PRO A 15 7.70 -7.06 -5.83
N GLY A 16 6.81 -6.63 -6.73
CA GLY A 16 6.18 -7.52 -7.72
C GLY A 16 4.89 -8.20 -7.28
N GLN A 17 4.27 -7.78 -6.17
CA GLN A 17 2.92 -8.22 -5.83
C GLN A 17 1.89 -7.62 -6.81
N VAL A 18 1.17 -8.49 -7.52
CA VAL A 18 0.07 -8.09 -8.41
C VAL A 18 -1.26 -8.33 -7.70
N VAL A 19 -2.11 -7.32 -7.69
CA VAL A 19 -3.45 -7.37 -7.09
C VAL A 19 -4.44 -6.76 -8.06
N ALA A 20 -5.51 -7.49 -8.34
CA ALA A 20 -6.67 -6.93 -9.04
C ALA A 20 -7.50 -6.11 -8.04
N VAL A 21 -7.83 -4.88 -8.43
CA VAL A 21 -8.69 -3.99 -7.66
C VAL A 21 -9.83 -3.52 -8.57
N TYR A 22 -11.03 -3.48 -8.01
CA TYR A 22 -12.21 -3.00 -8.68
C TYR A 22 -12.76 -1.80 -7.91
N GLY A 23 -13.25 -0.78 -8.60
CA GLY A 23 -13.84 0.40 -7.97
C GLY A 23 -12.92 1.61 -7.99
N THR A 24 -12.77 2.29 -6.86
CA THR A 24 -12.16 3.63 -6.77
C THR A 24 -10.74 3.57 -6.19
N LEU A 25 -10.03 4.71 -6.19
CA LEU A 25 -8.73 4.84 -5.52
C LEU A 25 -8.80 4.44 -4.03
N SER A 26 -9.90 4.73 -3.34
CA SER A 26 -10.09 4.35 -1.95
C SER A 26 -10.10 2.83 -1.76
N ASP A 27 -10.66 2.08 -2.70
CA ASP A 27 -10.64 0.61 -2.67
C ASP A 27 -9.21 0.09 -2.78
N LEU A 28 -8.42 0.63 -3.72
CA LEU A 28 -6.99 0.31 -3.87
C LEU A 28 -6.19 0.58 -2.60
N LEU A 29 -6.38 1.76 -1.97
CA LEU A 29 -5.69 2.09 -0.72
C LEU A 29 -6.09 1.16 0.42
N SER A 30 -7.36 0.76 0.49
CA SER A 30 -7.86 -0.18 1.48
C SER A 30 -7.25 -1.58 1.29
N VAL A 31 -7.23 -2.08 0.06
CA VAL A 31 -6.62 -3.38 -0.29
C VAL A 31 -5.11 -3.35 -0.04
N ALA A 32 -4.41 -2.29 -0.42
CA ALA A 32 -2.98 -2.14 -0.16
C ALA A 32 -2.68 -2.13 1.34
N SER A 33 -3.48 -1.41 2.12
CA SER A 33 -3.33 -1.36 3.57
C SER A 33 -3.49 -2.74 4.21
N SER A 34 -4.51 -3.49 3.78
CA SER A 34 -4.77 -4.85 4.27
C SER A 34 -3.70 -5.86 3.85
N LYS A 35 -3.29 -5.85 2.57
CA LYS A 35 -2.36 -6.85 2.01
C LYS A 35 -0.91 -6.64 2.46
N LEU A 36 -0.50 -5.38 2.58
CA LEU A 36 0.86 -5.01 2.95
C LEU A 36 1.03 -4.77 4.46
N GLY A 37 -0.08 -4.64 5.21
CA GLY A 37 -0.04 -4.36 6.63
C GLY A 37 0.47 -2.95 6.94
N ILE A 38 0.21 -1.99 6.05
CA ILE A 38 0.61 -0.57 6.18
C ILE A 38 -0.61 0.33 6.20
N LYS A 39 -0.42 1.61 6.53
CA LYS A 39 -1.43 2.64 6.28
C LYS A 39 -1.16 3.27 4.92
N ALA A 40 -1.85 2.82 3.87
CA ALA A 40 -1.72 3.42 2.55
C ALA A 40 -2.56 4.71 2.46
N THR A 41 -1.98 5.76 1.86
CA THR A 41 -2.64 7.07 1.71
C THR A 41 -2.59 7.62 0.29
N SER A 42 -1.56 7.26 -0.46
CA SER A 42 -1.26 7.84 -1.77
C SER A 42 -0.58 6.80 -2.65
N VAL A 43 -0.75 6.92 -3.96
CA VAL A 43 -0.15 6.02 -4.95
C VAL A 43 0.75 6.83 -5.88
N TYR A 44 1.94 6.31 -6.17
CA TYR A 44 2.90 6.95 -7.06
C TYR A 44 3.36 5.98 -8.13
N ASN A 45 3.62 6.47 -9.34
CA ASN A 45 4.25 5.68 -10.39
C ASN A 45 5.77 5.52 -10.17
N GLY A 46 6.44 4.72 -11.00
CA GLY A 46 7.89 4.50 -10.91
C GLY A 46 8.77 5.74 -11.16
N LYS A 47 8.18 6.86 -11.59
CA LYS A 47 8.86 8.17 -11.76
C LYS A 47 8.56 9.13 -10.60
N GLY A 48 7.76 8.73 -9.62
CA GLY A 48 7.36 9.56 -8.48
C GLY A 48 6.13 10.46 -8.74
N GLY A 49 5.46 10.32 -9.88
CA GLY A 49 4.22 11.06 -10.15
C GLY A 49 3.05 10.49 -9.34
N LEU A 50 2.29 11.36 -8.67
CA LEU A 50 1.08 10.99 -7.93
C LEU A 50 0.03 10.44 -8.91
N ILE A 51 -0.66 9.38 -8.50
CA ILE A 51 -1.82 8.84 -9.17
C ILE A 51 -3.03 9.12 -8.28
N ASP A 52 -3.88 10.07 -8.68
CA ASP A 52 -5.12 10.43 -7.99
C ASP A 52 -6.36 9.74 -8.58
N ASP A 53 -6.26 9.20 -9.80
CA ASP A 53 -7.35 8.45 -10.45
C ASP A 53 -6.88 7.09 -10.96
N ILE A 54 -7.63 6.03 -10.65
CA ILE A 54 -7.32 4.66 -11.03
C ILE A 54 -7.44 4.42 -12.55
N ALA A 55 -8.22 5.22 -13.29
CA ALA A 55 -8.33 5.13 -14.74
C ALA A 55 -7.03 5.49 -15.48
N LEU A 56 -6.07 6.11 -14.79
CA LEU A 56 -4.72 6.36 -15.28
C LEU A 56 -3.83 5.11 -15.25
N ILE A 57 -4.23 4.07 -14.52
CA ILE A 57 -3.56 2.77 -14.46
C ILE A 57 -4.35 1.84 -15.39
N ARG A 58 -3.83 1.61 -16.61
CA ARG A 58 -4.39 0.68 -17.61
C ARG A 58 -3.46 -0.50 -17.84
#